data_AF-A0A9D6USN1-F1
#
_entry.id   AF-A0A9D6USN1-F1
#
_cell.length_a   1.000
_cell.length_b   1.000
_cell.length_c   1.000
_cell.angle_alpha   90.00
_cell.angle_beta   90.00
_cell.angle_gamma   90.00
#
_symmetry.space_group_name_H-M   'P 1'
#
loop_
_entity.id
_entity.type
_entity.pdbx_description
1 polymer ?
#
loop_
_entity_poly.entity_id
_entity_poly.type
_entity_poly.pdbx_seq_one_letter_code
_entity_poly.pdbx_strand_id
1 'polypeptide(L)'
;MEGAMLAALALRVQGHPPLLLDLEAVRDDDHVLAVFQVDGCWGAAAKSNYSGLRYREPVYRSLRELVMSYFAHYFNLQGEHTLRAFSTKPLDLSRFDRQGWMTSEADIWYVPEYLCGVKHTKLLKPGQERRLARMDKRLFDAGLVGRVEH
;
A
#
# COMPACT_ATOMS: atom_id res chain seq x y z
N MET A 1 7.78 -1.11 5.77
CA MET A 1 8.15 -1.83 4.54
C MET A 1 8.11 -3.35 4.75
N GLU A 2 8.71 -3.82 5.84
CA GLU A 2 8.89 -5.19 6.30
C GLU A 2 7.61 -6.03 6.22
N GLY A 3 6.47 -5.50 6.68
CA GLY A 3 5.20 -6.20 6.62
C GLY A 3 4.75 -6.54 5.19
N ALA A 4 5.01 -5.65 4.22
CA ALA A 4 4.72 -5.89 2.82
C ALA A 4 5.70 -6.91 2.21
N MET A 5 6.98 -6.84 2.57
CA MET A 5 7.99 -7.80 2.14
C MET A 5 7.67 -9.23 2.62
N LEU A 6 7.31 -9.38 3.90
CA LEU A 6 6.90 -10.67 4.46
C LEU A 6 5.65 -11.21 3.76
N ALA A 7 4.66 -10.35 3.51
CA ALA A 7 3.45 -10.75 2.80
C ALA A 7 3.74 -11.15 1.34
N ALA A 8 4.62 -10.44 0.63
CA ALA A 8 5.04 -10.80 -0.72
C ALA A 8 5.79 -12.15 -0.76
N LEU A 9 6.64 -12.41 0.25
CA LEU A 9 7.27 -13.72 0.42
C LEU A 9 6.24 -14.83 0.67
N ALA A 10 5.27 -14.60 1.56
CA ALA A 10 4.22 -15.57 1.85
C ALA A 10 3.35 -15.87 0.62
N LEU A 11 3.03 -14.85 -0.18
CA LEU A 11 2.32 -15.00 -1.46
C LEU A 11 3.15 -15.82 -2.45
N ARG A 12 4.48 -15.60 -2.48
CA ARG A 12 5.39 -16.40 -3.31
C ARG A 12 5.41 -17.86 -2.94
N VAL A 13 5.47 -18.17 -1.65
CA VAL A 13 5.40 -19.56 -1.16
C VAL A 13 4.08 -20.23 -1.58
N GLN A 14 3.01 -19.45 -1.72
CA GLN A 14 1.69 -19.92 -2.21
C GLN A 14 1.56 -19.97 -3.74
N GLY A 15 2.63 -19.65 -4.50
CA GLY A 15 2.63 -19.72 -5.96
C GLY A 15 2.25 -18.42 -6.68
N HIS A 16 2.03 -17.31 -5.96
CA HIS A 16 1.81 -16.00 -6.57
C HIS A 16 3.15 -15.28 -6.84
N PRO A 17 3.24 -14.37 -7.83
CA PRO A 17 4.40 -13.52 -7.97
C PRO A 17 4.56 -12.58 -6.74
N PRO A 18 5.79 -12.32 -6.26
CA PRO A 18 6.04 -11.45 -5.09
C PRO A 18 5.96 -9.97 -5.49
N LEU A 19 4.75 -9.46 -5.65
CA LEU A 19 4.51 -8.11 -6.15
C LEU A 19 4.29 -7.11 -5.01
N LEU A 20 4.95 -5.96 -5.11
CA LEU A 20 4.71 -4.79 -4.25
C LEU A 20 4.05 -3.65 -5.03
N LEU A 21 3.12 -2.95 -4.38
CA LEU A 21 2.53 -1.73 -4.89
C LEU A 21 2.76 -0.61 -3.89
N ASP A 22 3.36 0.49 -4.35
CA ASP A 22 3.62 1.66 -3.52
C ASP A 22 2.46 2.65 -3.56
N LEU A 23 2.08 3.19 -2.41
CA LEU A 23 1.05 4.21 -2.24
C LEU A 23 1.70 5.48 -1.71
N GLU A 24 1.52 6.57 -2.44
CA GLU A 24 2.10 7.87 -2.12
C GLU A 24 1.05 8.77 -1.46
N ALA A 25 1.41 9.34 -0.33
CA ALA A 25 0.59 10.24 0.46
C ALA A 25 1.20 11.64 0.57
N VAL A 26 0.41 12.60 1.03
CA VAL A 26 0.87 13.98 1.27
C VAL A 26 0.66 14.34 2.73
N ARG A 27 1.72 14.83 3.40
CA ARG A 27 1.71 15.16 4.85
C ARG A 27 1.26 13.95 5.70
N ASP A 28 1.72 12.78 5.30
CA ASP A 28 1.43 11.49 5.91
C ASP A 28 2.50 10.49 5.44
N ASP A 29 2.54 9.31 6.04
CA ASP A 29 3.46 8.26 5.64
C ASP A 29 2.97 7.54 4.38
N ASP A 30 3.91 7.20 3.49
CA ASP A 30 3.67 6.32 2.36
C ASP A 30 3.43 4.88 2.82
N HIS A 31 2.74 4.10 1.98
CA HIS A 31 2.36 2.74 2.34
C HIS A 31 2.56 1.75 1.21
N VAL A 32 3.22 0.62 1.51
CA VAL A 32 3.47 -0.43 0.53
C VAL A 32 2.55 -1.61 0.78
N LEU A 33 1.91 -2.08 -0.28
CA LEU A 33 1.03 -3.26 -0.29
C LEU A 33 1.74 -4.43 -0.96
N ALA A 34 1.55 -5.65 -0.44
CA ALA A 34 1.81 -6.86 -1.21
C ALA A 34 0.54 -7.22 -1.99
N VAL A 35 0.61 -7.18 -3.32
CA VAL A 35 -0.57 -7.37 -4.18
C VAL A 35 -0.53 -8.72 -4.88
N PHE A 36 -1.70 -9.28 -5.14
CA PHE A 36 -1.85 -10.57 -5.81
C PHE A 36 -3.10 -10.57 -6.69
N GLN A 37 -3.19 -11.55 -7.58
CA GLN A 37 -4.37 -11.76 -8.41
C GLN A 37 -4.95 -13.16 -8.25
N VAL A 38 -6.27 -13.24 -8.22
CA VAL A 38 -7.07 -14.47 -8.30
C VAL A 38 -8.19 -14.21 -9.31
N ASP A 39 -8.39 -15.10 -10.28
CA ASP A 39 -9.43 -14.99 -11.31
C ASP A 39 -9.50 -13.61 -12.02
N GLY A 40 -8.33 -13.03 -12.29
CA GLY A 40 -8.19 -11.72 -12.95
C GLY A 40 -8.51 -10.51 -12.06
N CYS A 41 -8.80 -10.72 -10.78
CA CYS A 41 -9.09 -9.66 -9.81
C CYS A 41 -7.93 -9.48 -8.82
N TRP A 42 -7.66 -8.23 -8.47
CA TRP A 42 -6.59 -7.81 -7.57
C TRP A 42 -7.03 -7.87 -6.12
N GLY A 43 -6.18 -8.43 -5.26
CA GLY A 43 -6.26 -8.35 -3.81
C GLY A 43 -4.97 -7.78 -3.23
N ALA A 44 -4.95 -7.52 -1.92
CA ALA A 44 -3.77 -7.00 -1.24
C ALA A 44 -3.66 -7.47 0.21
N ALA A 45 -2.43 -7.69 0.65
CA ALA A 45 -2.04 -7.86 2.04
C ALA A 45 -1.19 -6.67 2.48
N ALA A 46 -1.52 -6.11 3.63
CA ALA A 46 -0.89 -4.90 4.15
C ALA A 46 -0.92 -4.87 5.68
N LYS A 47 0.05 -4.18 6.29
CA LYS A 47 0.12 -3.92 7.73
C LYS A 47 0.16 -2.42 7.96
N SER A 48 -0.85 -1.88 8.64
CA SER A 48 -0.87 -0.49 9.07
C SER A 48 -1.28 -0.35 10.53
N ASN A 49 -0.95 0.81 11.10
CA ASN A 49 -1.44 1.24 12.40
C ASN A 49 -2.88 1.77 12.34
N TYR A 50 -3.41 2.00 11.13
CA TYR A 50 -4.82 2.33 10.91
C TYR A 50 -5.62 1.07 10.62
N SER A 51 -6.78 0.93 11.28
CA SER A 51 -7.62 -0.26 11.18
C SER A 51 -8.09 -0.58 9.75
N GLY A 52 -8.34 0.45 8.93
CA GLY A 52 -8.83 0.29 7.57
C GLY A 52 -7.75 -0.01 6.51
N LEU A 53 -6.46 0.09 6.83
CA LEU A 53 -5.34 -0.05 5.90
C LEU A 53 -4.67 -1.43 6.02
N ARG A 54 -5.46 -2.49 5.75
CA ARG A 54 -5.06 -3.90 5.93
C ARG A 54 -5.38 -4.73 4.67
N TYR A 55 -5.84 -5.96 4.86
CA TYR A 55 -6.17 -6.89 3.78
C TYR A 55 -7.32 -6.40 2.89
N ARG A 56 -7.30 -6.84 1.64
CA ARG A 56 -8.35 -6.66 0.63
C ARG A 56 -8.53 -7.95 -0.15
N GLU A 57 -9.78 -8.39 -0.21
CA GLU A 57 -10.21 -9.53 -1.04
C GLU A 57 -9.89 -9.28 -2.52
N PRO A 58 -9.58 -10.33 -3.31
CA PRO A 58 -9.28 -10.21 -4.72
C PRO A 58 -10.55 -10.01 -5.56
N VAL A 59 -11.18 -8.83 -5.43
CA VAL A 59 -12.44 -8.48 -6.12
C VAL A 59 -12.32 -7.24 -7.02
N TYR A 60 -11.14 -6.63 -7.09
CA TYR A 60 -10.91 -5.36 -7.79
C TYR A 60 -10.36 -5.60 -9.21
N ARG A 61 -11.00 -5.07 -10.25
CA ARG A 61 -10.61 -5.34 -11.64
C ARG A 61 -9.35 -4.59 -12.09
N SER A 62 -8.98 -3.54 -11.37
CA SER A 62 -7.76 -2.77 -11.64
C SER A 62 -7.04 -2.38 -10.36
N LEU A 63 -5.74 -2.09 -10.48
CA LEU A 63 -4.97 -1.52 -9.39
C LEU A 63 -5.57 -0.21 -8.88
N ARG A 64 -6.11 0.62 -9.78
CA ARG A 64 -6.80 1.85 -9.37
C ARG A 64 -8.01 1.56 -8.49
N GLU A 65 -8.83 0.57 -8.84
CA GLU A 65 -9.98 0.17 -8.01
C GLU A 65 -9.53 -0.35 -6.64
N LEU A 66 -8.51 -1.21 -6.61
CA LEU A 66 -7.90 -1.70 -5.37
C LEU A 66 -7.42 -0.54 -4.49
N VAL A 67 -6.65 0.39 -5.07
CA VAL A 67 -6.11 1.55 -4.35
C VAL A 67 -7.23 2.48 -3.85
N MET A 68 -8.28 2.70 -4.65
CA MET A 68 -9.42 3.49 -4.22
C MET A 68 -10.17 2.88 -3.02
N SER A 69 -10.09 1.56 -2.81
CA SER A 69 -10.65 0.91 -1.60
C SER A 69 -9.93 1.30 -0.30
N TYR A 70 -8.72 1.85 -0.39
CA TYR A 70 -7.98 2.37 0.76
C TYR A 70 -8.26 3.85 1.02
N PHE A 71 -8.72 4.60 0.01
CA PHE A 71 -8.80 6.07 0.04
C PHE A 71 -9.56 6.64 1.26
N ALA A 72 -10.72 6.07 1.59
CA ALA A 72 -11.55 6.52 2.71
C ALA A 72 -10.91 6.26 4.08
N HIS A 73 -9.94 5.36 4.15
CA HIS A 73 -9.24 4.96 5.37
C HIS A 73 -7.82 5.51 5.45
N TYR A 74 -7.39 6.26 4.44
CA TYR A 74 -6.05 6.82 4.34
C TYR A 74 -6.08 8.29 4.73
N PHE A 75 -5.74 8.56 5.99
CA PHE A 75 -5.82 9.89 6.58
C PHE A 75 -4.75 10.11 7.66
N ASN A 76 -4.34 11.37 7.83
CA ASN A 76 -3.41 11.77 8.90
C ASN A 76 -4.13 12.11 10.21
N LEU A 77 -3.37 12.37 11.26
CA LEU A 77 -3.91 12.73 12.59
C LEU A 77 -4.67 14.06 12.63
N GLN A 78 -4.57 14.89 11.58
CA GLN A 78 -5.38 16.10 11.42
C GLN A 78 -6.74 15.80 10.74
N GLY A 79 -7.00 14.54 10.39
CA GLY A 79 -8.23 14.08 9.74
C GLY A 79 -8.30 14.45 8.25
N GLU A 80 -7.16 14.72 7.60
CA GLU A 80 -7.10 14.98 6.17
C GLU A 80 -6.98 13.67 5.40
N HIS A 81 -7.67 13.54 4.25
CA HIS A 81 -7.39 12.44 3.32
C HIS A 81 -6.08 12.69 2.57
N THR A 82 -5.14 11.77 2.66
CA THR A 82 -3.73 12.02 2.31
C THR A 82 -3.24 11.20 1.12
N LEU A 83 -3.90 10.09 0.77
CA LEU A 83 -3.55 9.28 -0.42
C LEU A 83 -3.66 10.10 -1.72
N ARG A 84 -2.60 10.12 -2.55
CA ARG A 84 -2.53 10.92 -3.79
C ARG A 84 -2.18 10.11 -5.02
N ALA A 85 -1.31 9.14 -4.91
CA ALA A 85 -0.85 8.37 -6.06
C ALA A 85 -0.49 6.93 -5.66
N PHE A 86 -0.20 6.13 -6.67
CA PHE A 86 0.31 4.78 -6.49
C PHE A 86 1.30 4.46 -7.61
N SER A 87 2.23 3.54 -7.38
CA SER A 87 3.16 3.06 -8.41
C SER A 87 2.37 2.54 -9.61
N THR A 88 2.69 3.03 -10.82
CA THR A 88 1.95 2.75 -12.06
C THR A 88 1.90 1.25 -12.40
N LYS A 89 2.89 0.49 -11.94
CA LYS A 89 2.94 -0.97 -12.05
C LYS A 89 3.47 -1.55 -10.73
N PRO A 90 3.08 -2.76 -10.34
CA PRO A 90 3.68 -3.43 -9.21
C PRO A 90 5.16 -3.73 -9.46
N LEU A 91 5.97 -3.62 -8.42
CA LEU A 91 7.35 -4.07 -8.39
C LEU A 91 7.38 -5.59 -8.14
N ASP A 92 7.86 -6.35 -9.11
CA ASP A 92 8.14 -7.77 -8.93
C ASP A 92 9.49 -7.96 -8.25
N LEU A 93 9.46 -8.48 -7.02
CA LEU A 93 10.66 -8.73 -6.22
C LEU A 93 11.52 -9.88 -6.76
N SER A 94 11.03 -10.72 -7.68
CA SER A 94 11.82 -11.79 -8.30
C SER A 94 13.09 -11.27 -9.00
N ARG A 95 13.08 -10.01 -9.43
CA ARG A 95 14.27 -9.34 -9.98
C ARG A 95 15.42 -9.23 -8.99
N PHE A 96 15.12 -9.27 -7.69
CA PHE A 96 16.11 -9.18 -6.63
C PHE A 96 16.57 -10.55 -6.10
N ASP A 97 16.14 -11.64 -6.73
CA ASP A 97 16.47 -12.99 -6.27
C ASP A 97 17.98 -13.24 -6.20
N ARG A 98 18.74 -12.64 -7.13
CA ARG A 98 20.21 -12.73 -7.13
C ARG A 98 20.87 -11.99 -5.97
N GLN A 99 20.19 -11.00 -5.39
CA GLN A 99 20.64 -10.33 -4.16
C GLN A 99 20.14 -11.03 -2.88
N GLY A 100 19.39 -12.14 -3.00
CA GLY A 100 18.98 -12.93 -1.83
C GLY A 100 17.96 -12.24 -0.92
N TRP A 101 17.10 -11.36 -1.45
CA TRP A 101 16.17 -10.54 -0.66
C TRP A 101 15.32 -11.33 0.34
N MET A 102 15.00 -12.59 0.05
CA MET A 102 14.12 -13.44 0.87
C MET A 102 14.80 -13.94 2.16
N THR A 103 16.12 -14.05 2.16
CA THR A 103 16.91 -14.67 3.25
C THR A 103 18.02 -13.75 3.73
N SER A 104 18.02 -12.49 3.32
CA SER A 104 19.03 -11.52 3.73
C SER A 104 18.87 -11.21 5.22
N GLU A 105 19.93 -11.41 5.99
CA GLU A 105 20.02 -10.91 7.36
C GLU A 105 20.42 -9.42 7.42
N ALA A 106 20.95 -8.88 6.32
CA ALA A 106 21.26 -7.48 6.18
C ALA A 106 20.05 -6.68 5.70
N ASP A 107 20.03 -5.39 5.99
CA ASP A 107 19.01 -4.46 5.50
C ASP A 107 18.98 -4.43 3.96
N ILE A 108 17.78 -4.57 3.40
CA ILE A 108 17.53 -4.64 1.96
C ILE A 108 17.09 -3.29 1.38
N TRP A 109 17.82 -2.22 1.72
CA TRP A 109 17.52 -0.82 1.36
C TRP A 109 17.32 -0.57 -0.15
N TYR A 110 17.92 -1.40 -1.00
CA TYR A 110 17.73 -1.31 -2.45
C TYR A 110 16.27 -1.49 -2.90
N VAL A 111 15.41 -2.15 -2.11
CA VAL A 111 13.98 -2.28 -2.43
C VAL A 111 13.21 -0.96 -2.24
N PRO A 112 13.21 -0.32 -1.05
CA PRO A 112 12.60 1.01 -0.89
C PRO A 112 13.21 2.04 -1.83
N GLU A 113 14.54 2.04 -2.01
CA GLU A 113 15.20 2.95 -2.95
C GLU A 113 14.69 2.78 -4.39
N TYR A 114 14.48 1.53 -4.82
CA TYR A 114 13.90 1.25 -6.13
C TYR A 114 12.46 1.76 -6.22
N LEU A 115 11.64 1.54 -5.20
CA LEU A 115 10.23 1.97 -5.16
C LEU A 115 10.09 3.49 -5.30
N CYS A 116 10.94 4.27 -4.61
CA CYS A 116 10.97 5.73 -4.75
C CYS A 116 11.23 6.21 -6.19
N GLY A 117 11.94 5.40 -6.99
CA GLY A 117 12.24 5.70 -8.40
C GLY A 117 11.16 5.23 -9.38
N VAL A 118 10.15 4.47 -8.94
CA VAL A 118 9.07 4.01 -9.81
C VAL A 118 8.18 5.18 -10.19
N LYS A 119 7.61 5.14 -11.40
CA LYS A 119 6.65 6.17 -11.83
C LYS A 119 5.33 5.99 -11.09
N HIS A 120 4.79 7.05 -10.50
CA HIS A 120 3.48 7.03 -9.85
C HIS A 120 2.37 7.62 -10.74
N THR A 121 1.17 7.06 -10.58
CA THR A 121 -0.06 7.51 -11.23
C THR A 121 -0.95 8.22 -10.21
N LYS A 122 -1.27 9.49 -10.49
CA LYS A 122 -2.14 10.31 -9.63
C LYS A 122 -3.57 9.77 -9.62
N LEU A 123 -4.16 9.69 -8.42
CA LEU A 123 -5.54 9.24 -8.21
C LEU A 123 -6.57 10.35 -8.44
N LEU A 124 -6.19 11.58 -8.11
CA LEU A 124 -7.06 12.74 -8.08
C LEU A 124 -6.56 13.83 -9.02
N LYS A 125 -7.49 14.61 -9.56
CA LYS A 125 -7.20 15.89 -10.20
C LYS A 125 -6.99 16.97 -9.12
N PRO A 126 -6.20 18.01 -9.38
CA PRO A 126 -5.97 19.10 -8.42
C PRO A 126 -7.26 19.75 -7.89
N GLY A 127 -8.31 19.83 -8.71
CA GLY A 127 -9.61 20.34 -8.29
C GLY A 127 -10.36 19.42 -7.31
N GLN A 128 -10.15 18.10 -7.38
CA GLN A 128 -10.73 17.15 -6.43
C GLN A 128 -10.02 17.24 -5.09
N GLU A 129 -8.69 17.31 -5.09
CA GLU A 129 -7.86 17.40 -3.87
C GLU A 129 -8.28 18.58 -2.98
N ARG A 130 -8.53 19.76 -3.58
CA ARG A 130 -8.95 20.96 -2.85
C ARG A 130 -10.35 20.89 -2.24
N ARG A 131 -11.17 19.91 -2.65
CA ARG A 131 -12.57 19.76 -2.21
C ARG A 131 -12.77 18.56 -1.29
N LEU A 132 -11.70 17.87 -0.90
CA LEU A 132 -11.79 16.77 0.04
C LEU A 132 -12.29 17.28 1.38
N ALA A 133 -13.34 16.64 1.91
CA ALA A 133 -13.78 16.87 3.27
C ALA A 133 -12.76 16.31 4.25
N ARG A 134 -12.81 16.78 5.50
CA ARG A 134 -12.13 16.09 6.60
C ARG A 134 -12.86 14.80 6.95
N MET A 135 -12.14 13.90 7.58
CA MET A 135 -12.68 12.67 8.13
C MET A 135 -13.86 12.96 9.07
N ASP A 136 -14.93 12.19 8.90
CA ASP A 136 -15.98 12.12 9.90
C ASP A 136 -15.39 11.63 11.24
N LYS A 137 -15.87 12.19 12.35
CA LYS A 137 -15.33 11.87 13.68
C LYS A 137 -15.44 10.39 14.03
N ARG A 138 -16.56 9.74 13.71
CA ARG A 138 -16.74 8.31 14.02
C ARG A 138 -15.79 7.46 13.21
N LEU A 139 -15.60 7.78 11.93
CA LEU A 139 -14.68 7.04 11.07
C LEU A 139 -13.22 7.28 11.47
N PHE A 140 -12.88 8.51 11.87
CA PHE A 140 -11.56 8.85 12.42
C PHE A 140 -11.27 8.03 13.68
N ASP A 141 -12.16 8.09 14.68
CA ASP A 141 -11.99 7.37 15.94
C ASP A 141 -11.89 5.85 15.70
N ALA A 142 -12.74 5.29 14.83
CA ALA A 142 -12.70 3.87 14.45
C ALA A 142 -11.40 3.49 13.73
N GLY A 143 -10.87 4.35 12.88
CA GLY A 143 -9.61 4.11 12.16
C GLY A 143 -8.39 4.07 13.08
N LEU A 144 -8.44 4.74 14.23
CA LEU A 144 -7.36 4.78 15.22
C LEU A 144 -7.40 3.63 16.25
N VAL A 145 -8.47 2.84 16.29
CA VAL A 145 -8.57 1.70 17.21
C VAL A 145 -7.43 0.72 16.96
N GLY A 146 -6.73 0.31 18.02
CA GLY A 146 -5.62 -0.64 17.97
C GLY A 146 -4.32 -0.06 17.42
N ARG A 147 -4.22 1.26 17.25
CA ARG A 147 -2.97 1.95 16.95
C ARG A 147 -1.99 1.79 18.13
N VAL A 148 -0.73 1.52 17.81
CA VAL A 148 0.37 1.56 18.78
C VAL A 148 0.90 2.99 18.83
N GLU A 149 0.93 3.60 20.01
CA GLU A 149 1.65 4.85 20.25
C GLU A 149 3.13 4.52 20.40
N HIS A 150 3.98 5.19 19.61
CA HIS A 150 5.44 5.07 19.65
C HIS A 150 6.01 6.28 20.38
#